data_AF-A0A314XWD4-F1
#
_entry.id   AF-A0A314XWD4-F1
#
_cell.length_a   1.000
_cell.length_b   1.000
_cell.length_c   1.000
_cell.angle_alpha   90.00
_cell.angle_beta   90.00
_cell.angle_gamma   90.00
#
_symmetry.space_group_name_H-M   'P 1'
#
loop_
_entity.id
_entity.type
_entity.pdbx_description
1 polymer ?
#
loop_
_entity_poly.entity_id
_entity_poly.type
_entity_poly.pdbx_seq_one_letter_code
_entity_poly.pdbx_strand_id
1 'polypeptide(L)'
;MTYIRRRDEKAYTPEVISIVPLHHGKEGLEAMEEQKKRYLRDFIRRTKVSLKDYIKKIRDQEARLRSCYAEPIKFSSDEFVKFILVDAAFTIEFLLRFYLKESGH
;
A
#
# COMPACT_ATOMS: atom_id res chain seq x y z
N MET A 1 0.38 -16.11 -12.43
CA MET A 1 1.16 -16.18 -11.17
C MET A 1 0.59 -17.19 -10.16
N THR A 2 -0.18 -18.20 -10.58
CA THR A 2 -0.87 -19.16 -9.68
C THR A 2 -0.06 -20.43 -9.42
N TYR A 3 0.84 -20.80 -10.33
CA TYR A 3 1.59 -22.06 -10.23
C TYR A 3 2.67 -22.04 -9.15
N ILE A 4 3.32 -20.89 -8.93
CA ILE A 4 4.44 -20.77 -7.98
C ILE A 4 3.93 -20.60 -6.54
N ARG A 5 2.83 -19.87 -6.35
CA ARG A 5 2.23 -19.63 -5.02
C ARG A 5 1.63 -20.88 -4.37
N ARG A 6 1.11 -21.83 -5.18
CA ARG A 6 0.68 -23.15 -4.67
C ARG A 6 1.83 -24.04 -4.20
N ARG A 7 3.05 -23.79 -4.68
CA ARG A 7 4.23 -24.61 -4.35
C ARG A 7 4.83 -24.22 -3.00
N ASP A 8 4.75 -22.95 -2.62
CA ASP A 8 5.23 -22.46 -1.32
C ASP A 8 4.41 -21.24 -0.87
N GLU A 9 3.31 -21.50 -0.16
CA GLU A 9 2.41 -20.46 0.33
C GLU A 9 3.08 -19.58 1.42
N LYS A 10 4.12 -20.10 2.09
CA LYS A 10 4.90 -19.37 3.10
C LYS A 10 5.82 -18.35 2.47
N ALA A 11 6.49 -18.69 1.36
CA ALA A 11 7.38 -17.78 0.64
C ALA A 11 6.69 -16.50 0.11
N TYR A 12 5.37 -16.55 -0.11
CA TYR A 12 4.58 -15.41 -0.60
C TYR A 12 3.67 -14.80 0.47
N THR A 13 3.68 -15.32 1.69
CA THR A 13 3.05 -14.67 2.84
C THR A 13 4.08 -13.70 3.42
N PRO A 14 3.84 -12.38 3.37
CA PRO A 14 4.77 -11.42 3.94
C PRO A 14 4.81 -11.58 5.45
N GLU A 15 5.99 -11.88 6.00
CA GLU A 15 6.22 -11.95 7.45
C GLU A 15 6.41 -10.56 8.08
N VAL A 16 6.82 -9.56 7.28
CA VAL A 16 7.23 -8.24 7.78
C VAL A 16 6.45 -7.08 7.15
N ILE A 17 6.24 -7.07 5.83
CA ILE A 17 5.53 -5.96 5.13
C ILE A 17 4.61 -6.52 4.06
N SER A 18 3.29 -6.38 4.25
CA SER A 18 2.35 -6.51 3.13
C SER A 18 2.24 -5.16 2.42
N ILE A 19 2.64 -5.08 1.16
CA ILE A 19 2.54 -3.86 0.34
C ILE A 19 1.22 -3.84 -0.45
N VAL A 20 0.37 -4.85 -0.27
CA VAL A 20 -0.80 -5.09 -1.12
C VAL A 20 -2.04 -5.45 -0.29
N PRO A 21 -3.25 -5.11 -0.78
CA PRO A 21 -4.56 -5.50 -0.25
C PRO A 21 -4.73 -6.98 0.20
N LEU A 22 -3.90 -7.89 -0.31
CA LEU A 22 -4.08 -9.35 -0.21
C LEU A 22 -3.85 -9.95 1.20
N HIS A 23 -3.32 -9.20 2.17
CA HIS A 23 -3.02 -9.72 3.52
C HIS A 23 -3.61 -8.88 4.66
N HIS A 24 -4.62 -8.06 4.40
CA HIS A 24 -5.28 -7.31 5.46
C HIS A 24 -5.92 -8.27 6.48
N GLY A 25 -5.61 -8.10 7.77
CA GLY A 25 -6.23 -8.85 8.87
C GLY A 25 -5.52 -10.13 9.33
N LYS A 26 -4.28 -10.42 8.90
CA LYS A 26 -3.47 -11.47 9.54
C LYS A 26 -2.93 -11.00 10.89
N GLU A 27 -3.06 -11.85 11.92
CA GLU A 27 -2.46 -11.65 13.24
C GLU A 27 -0.95 -11.40 13.10
N GLY A 28 -0.44 -10.39 13.82
CA GLY A 28 0.97 -9.97 13.77
C GLY A 28 1.30 -8.81 12.83
N LEU A 29 0.37 -8.34 11.97
CA LEU A 29 0.60 -7.21 11.04
C LEU A 29 0.08 -5.86 11.55
N GLU A 30 -0.55 -5.80 12.72
CA GLU A 30 -1.19 -4.59 13.27
C GLU A 30 -0.21 -3.43 13.46
N ALA A 31 0.97 -3.71 14.01
CA ALA A 31 2.01 -2.71 14.22
C ALA A 31 2.46 -2.05 12.91
N MET A 32 2.51 -2.82 11.82
CA MET A 32 2.86 -2.31 10.50
C MET A 32 1.73 -1.45 9.92
N GLU A 33 0.47 -1.86 10.09
CA GLU A 33 -0.68 -1.06 9.65
C GLU A 33 -0.76 0.28 10.39
N GLU A 34 -0.41 0.33 11.67
CA GLU A 34 -0.26 1.59 12.40
C GLU A 34 0.88 2.45 11.85
N GLN A 35 2.02 1.83 11.53
CA GLN A 35 3.16 2.54 10.95
C GLN A 35 2.80 3.14 9.58
N LYS A 36 2.12 2.40 8.71
CA LYS A 36 1.64 2.93 7.43
C LYS A 36 0.71 4.12 7.60
N LYS A 37 -0.20 4.09 8.58
CA LYS A 37 -1.07 5.24 8.92
C LYS A 37 -0.26 6.45 9.38
N ARG A 38 0.83 6.26 10.14
CA ARG A 38 1.76 7.35 10.50
C ARG A 38 2.41 7.96 9.25
N TYR A 39 2.91 7.13 8.34
CA TYR A 39 3.52 7.58 7.10
C TYR A 39 2.53 8.30 6.18
N LEU A 40 1.28 7.83 6.09
CA LEU A 40 0.23 8.54 5.35
C LEU A 40 0.01 9.95 5.90
N ARG A 41 -0.06 10.13 7.23
CA ARG A 41 -0.19 11.45 7.84
C ARG A 41 0.99 12.36 7.49
N ASP A 42 2.20 11.82 7.53
CA ASP A 42 3.41 12.58 7.21
C ASP A 42 3.49 12.93 5.72
N PHE A 43 3.09 12.02 4.84
CA PHE A 43 2.99 12.24 3.40
C PHE A 43 2.00 13.36 3.05
N ILE A 44 0.81 13.35 3.66
CA ILE A 44 -0.20 14.41 3.50
C ILE A 44 0.35 15.75 3.99
N ARG A 45 1.02 15.77 5.16
CA ARG A 45 1.64 16.98 5.71
C ARG A 45 2.74 17.53 4.77
N ARG A 46 3.56 16.65 4.19
CA ARG A 46 4.65 17.00 3.27
C ARG A 46 4.11 17.61 1.97
N THR A 47 3.11 16.96 1.37
CA THR A 47 2.57 17.35 0.06
C THR A 47 1.58 18.50 0.11
N LYS A 48 0.95 18.74 1.28
CA LYS A 48 -0.11 19.73 1.48
C LYS A 48 -1.33 19.55 0.57
N VAL A 49 -1.49 18.36 0.00
CA VAL A 49 -2.65 17.95 -0.81
C VAL A 49 -3.67 17.27 0.11
N SER A 50 -4.96 17.51 -0.12
CA SER A 50 -6.00 16.95 0.74
C SER A 50 -6.14 15.43 0.55
N LEU A 51 -6.54 14.74 1.62
CA LEU A 51 -6.86 13.31 1.56
C LEU A 51 -7.94 13.02 0.49
N LYS A 52 -8.92 13.91 0.35
CA LYS A 52 -10.02 13.79 -0.61
C LYS A 52 -9.51 13.80 -2.06
N ASP A 53 -8.52 14.62 -2.36
CA ASP A 53 -7.95 14.71 -3.70
C ASP A 53 -7.19 13.42 -4.06
N TYR A 54 -6.46 12.83 -3.10
CA TYR A 54 -5.83 11.53 -3.30
C TYR A 54 -6.82 10.40 -3.50
N ILE A 55 -7.89 10.35 -2.68
CA ILE A 55 -8.98 9.37 -2.85
C ILE A 55 -9.57 9.50 -4.24
N LYS A 56 -9.88 10.72 -4.68
CA LYS A 56 -10.41 10.98 -6.03
C LYS A 56 -9.44 10.49 -7.10
N LYS A 57 -8.16 10.86 -7.00
CA LYS A 57 -7.12 10.49 -7.97
C LYS A 57 -6.99 8.97 -8.14
N ILE A 58 -7.03 8.22 -7.03
CA ILE A 58 -6.93 6.76 -7.06
C ILE A 58 -8.21 6.15 -7.61
N ARG A 59 -9.38 6.66 -7.21
CA ARG A 59 -10.68 6.21 -7.72
C ARG A 59 -10.79 6.42 -9.24
N ASP A 60 -10.33 7.55 -9.76
CA ASP A 60 -10.26 7.85 -11.19
C ASP A 60 -9.31 6.91 -11.96
N GLN A 61 -8.42 6.18 -11.26
CA GLN A 61 -7.50 5.21 -11.85
C GLN A 61 -7.83 3.76 -11.45
N GLU A 62 -8.91 3.53 -10.70
CA GLU A 62 -9.19 2.25 -10.06
C GLU A 62 -9.25 1.09 -11.05
N ALA A 63 -9.97 1.26 -12.17
CA ALA A 63 -10.10 0.22 -13.19
C ALA A 63 -8.74 -0.20 -13.77
N ARG A 64 -7.89 0.78 -14.05
CA ARG A 64 -6.51 0.54 -14.52
C ARG A 64 -5.69 -0.16 -13.44
N LEU A 65 -5.76 0.29 -12.19
CA LEU A 65 -5.01 -0.30 -11.08
C LEU A 65 -5.42 -1.76 -10.83
N ARG A 66 -6.72 -2.08 -10.90
CA ARG A 66 -7.24 -3.45 -10.78
C ARG A 66 -6.77 -4.33 -11.94
N SER A 67 -6.67 -3.79 -13.16
CA SER A 67 -6.18 -4.53 -14.33
C SER A 67 -4.71 -4.96 -14.23
N CYS A 68 -3.92 -4.32 -13.34
CA CYS A 68 -2.53 -4.70 -13.10
C CYS A 68 -2.40 -6.01 -12.30
N TYR A 69 -3.49 -6.53 -11.72
CA TYR A 69 -3.49 -7.76 -10.96
C TYR A 69 -3.89 -8.94 -11.85
N ALA A 70 -3.15 -10.04 -11.74
CA ALA A 70 -3.43 -11.26 -12.49
C ALA A 70 -4.75 -11.95 -12.09
N GLU A 71 -5.22 -11.69 -10.86
CA GLU A 71 -6.50 -12.21 -10.35
C GLU A 71 -7.45 -11.07 -10.00
N PRO A 72 -8.76 -11.24 -10.20
CA PRO A 72 -9.75 -10.25 -9.81
C PRO A 72 -9.70 -9.96 -8.31
N ILE A 73 -9.52 -8.69 -7.97
CA ILE A 73 -9.60 -8.23 -6.59
C ILE A 73 -11.08 -8.08 -6.20
N LYS A 74 -11.51 -8.81 -5.17
CA LYS A 74 -12.91 -8.85 -4.70
C LYS A 74 -13.29 -7.76 -3.70
N PHE A 75 -12.37 -6.85 -3.36
CA PHE A 75 -12.66 -5.72 -2.47
C PHE A 75 -13.59 -4.71 -3.13
N SER A 76 -14.45 -4.07 -2.31
CA SER A 76 -15.22 -2.91 -2.74
C SER A 76 -14.31 -1.78 -3.24
N SER A 77 -14.87 -0.82 -3.98
CA SER A 77 -14.11 0.34 -4.45
C SER A 77 -13.48 1.11 -3.30
N ASP A 78 -14.22 1.33 -2.21
CA ASP A 78 -13.73 2.09 -1.07
C ASP A 78 -12.59 1.37 -0.33
N GLU A 79 -12.72 0.06 -0.13
CA GLU A 79 -11.64 -0.75 0.45
C GLU A 79 -10.39 -0.74 -0.44
N PHE A 80 -10.57 -0.95 -1.74
CA PHE A 80 -9.46 -0.96 -2.68
C PHE A 80 -8.72 0.38 -2.73
N VAL A 81 -9.46 1.49 -2.84
CA VAL A 81 -8.89 2.84 -2.84
C VAL A 81 -8.15 3.11 -1.53
N LYS A 82 -8.71 2.70 -0.39
CA LYS A 82 -8.07 2.84 0.93
C LYS A 82 -6.75 2.06 0.98
N PHE A 83 -6.72 0.81 0.55
CA PHE A 83 -5.50 0.00 0.57
C PHE A 83 -4.41 0.61 -0.32
N ILE A 84 -4.74 0.93 -1.57
CA ILE A 84 -3.80 1.54 -2.51
C ILE A 84 -3.26 2.87 -1.95
N LEU A 85 -4.11 3.70 -1.36
CA LEU A 85 -3.70 4.98 -0.80
C LEU A 85 -2.69 4.81 0.34
N VAL A 86 -3.01 3.95 1.30
CA VAL A 86 -2.18 3.70 2.47
C VAL A 86 -0.82 3.12 2.05
N ASP A 87 -0.83 2.12 1.17
CA ASP A 87 0.38 1.45 0.71
C ASP A 87 1.25 2.39 -0.15
N ALA A 88 0.67 3.11 -1.11
CA ALA A 88 1.41 4.04 -1.95
C ALA A 88 2.02 5.20 -1.15
N ALA A 89 1.25 5.79 -0.22
CA ALA A 89 1.75 6.86 0.63
C ALA A 89 2.88 6.37 1.53
N PHE A 90 2.75 5.17 2.10
CA PHE A 90 3.82 4.55 2.89
C PHE A 90 5.08 4.34 2.06
N THR A 91 4.98 3.70 0.90
CA THR A 91 6.14 3.43 0.04
C THR A 91 6.84 4.72 -0.39
N ILE A 92 6.09 5.72 -0.85
CA ILE A 92 6.68 6.98 -1.30
C ILE A 92 7.35 7.71 -0.14
N GLU A 93 6.67 7.86 1.00
CA GLU A 93 7.25 8.56 2.16
C GLU A 93 8.45 7.80 2.75
N PHE A 94 8.43 6.47 2.74
CA PHE A 94 9.56 5.64 3.12
C PHE A 94 10.77 5.88 2.22
N LEU A 95 10.59 5.83 0.90
CA LEU A 95 11.66 6.11 -0.05
C LEU A 95 12.18 7.55 0.12
N LEU A 96 11.29 8.54 0.26
CA LEU A 96 11.70 9.93 0.48
C LEU A 96 12.54 10.09 1.74
N ARG A 97 12.19 9.42 2.84
CA ARG A 97 13.01 9.45 4.07
C ARG A 97 14.34 8.76 3.90
N PHE A 98 14.38 7.66 3.16
CA PHE A 98 15.61 6.94 2.90
C PHE A 98 16.57 7.77 2.05
N TYR A 99 16.11 8.25 0.90
CA TYR A 99 16.94 9.04 -0.02
C TYR A 99 17.33 10.42 0.52
N LEU A 100 16.45 11.13 1.22
CA LEU A 100 16.79 12.44 1.79
C LEU A 100 17.77 12.33 2.98
N LYS A 101 17.83 11.18 3.65
CA LYS A 101 18.78 10.93 4.73
C LYS A 101 20.19 10.66 4.20
N GLU A 102 20.34 10.14 2.99
CA GLU A 102 21.65 9.88 2.38
C GLU A 102 22.27 11.13 1.72
N SER A 103 21.47 12.10 1.28
CA SER A 103 21.96 13.36 0.69
C SER A 103 22.38 14.44 1.71
N GLY A 104 22.48 14.08 2.99
CA GLY A 104 22.87 14.97 4.10
C GLY A 104 24.25 14.66 4.70
N HIS A 105 25.13 13.95 3.98
CA HIS A 105 26.56 13.81 4.28
C HIS A 105 27.38 14.56 3.25
#